data_AF-A0A7C4QS07-F1
#
_entry.id   AF-A0A7C4QS07-F1
#
_cell.length_a   1.000
_cell.length_b   1.000
_cell.length_c   1.000
_cell.angle_alpha   90.00
_cell.angle_beta   90.00
_cell.angle_gamma   90.00
#
_symmetry.space_group_name_H-M   'P 1'
#
loop_
_entity.id
_entity.type
_entity.pdbx_description
1 polymer ?
#
loop_
_entity_poly.entity_id
_entity_poly.type
_entity_poly.pdbx_seq_one_letter_code
_entity_poly.pdbx_strand_id
1 'polypeptide(L)'
;MLRTFKLVLAAALALLMADAARAFSLLGLYDTYQTAQLGYRQGADLGGPMSLSEGYRWNVPIITYAFDESFLHFFGMRGVEEVEKAIRIMNELPAASQMTTNLTEFPLDSTRINYRAQALGILDLKSYTLETLLEEMGLAQPERWVWCLRDRLVTTVNNVSVTNYTVIQRNYDPVTWEPTKLVNGAMYSYIVREPLLPGNYADAVEFPVDPLAITYTSVAYGGATPGSFYTGITRDDAGGLRYLYRLNNYAVENLAANVTPAFGGSSGSGYAIWFGTNFVGNTNFGGGGTNIVISQGLRGGLDKISFVRIHYDSLLTTTLLPYAYDYTDTVITNYTAVSQYLRRSNNVPDILFTAEDLGLIPGTPYPLVIRRTIAMTSNDAINGQTAKAGPGIIEGPIRISFSFLLPAYLNDNFFLDEATATRTEAWGSFDGTTNAPVIYPNQISIQALERQVLGR
;
A
#
# COMPACT_ATOMS: atom_id res chain seq x y z
N MET A 1 -46.81 29.64 0.88
CA MET A 1 -46.71 28.24 1.34
C MET A 1 -46.12 27.28 0.29
N LEU A 2 -46.47 27.36 -1.00
CA LEU A 2 -45.88 26.45 -2.01
C LEU A 2 -44.37 26.63 -2.29
N ARG A 3 -43.81 27.84 -2.12
CA ARG A 3 -42.37 28.10 -2.35
C ARG A 3 -41.48 27.57 -1.23
N THR A 4 -41.93 27.65 0.03
CA THR A 4 -41.22 27.10 1.19
C THR A 4 -41.29 25.57 1.23
N PHE A 5 -42.39 24.97 0.76
CA PHE A 5 -42.51 23.51 0.65
C PHE A 5 -41.58 22.90 -0.41
N LYS A 6 -41.33 23.60 -1.53
CA LYS A 6 -40.37 23.18 -2.56
C LYS A 6 -38.91 23.27 -2.12
N LEU A 7 -38.55 24.25 -1.29
CA LEU A 7 -37.21 24.40 -0.72
C LEU A 7 -36.91 23.33 0.34
N VAL A 8 -37.91 22.98 1.18
CA VAL A 8 -37.78 21.89 2.17
C VAL A 8 -37.75 20.52 1.47
N LEU A 9 -38.53 20.32 0.41
CA LEU A 9 -38.50 19.08 -0.36
C LEU A 9 -37.20 18.93 -1.17
N ALA A 10 -36.63 20.02 -1.69
CA ALA A 10 -35.32 19.98 -2.37
C ALA A 10 -34.16 19.76 -1.38
N ALA A 11 -34.22 20.31 -0.17
CA ALA A 11 -33.26 20.01 0.90
C ALA A 11 -33.39 18.57 1.42
N ALA A 12 -34.62 18.04 1.51
CA ALA A 12 -34.87 16.64 1.88
C ALA A 12 -34.49 15.65 0.76
N LEU A 13 -34.63 16.03 -0.52
CA LEU A 13 -34.17 15.21 -1.64
C LEU A 13 -32.65 15.27 -1.83
N ALA A 14 -32.00 16.39 -1.49
CA ALA A 14 -30.54 16.50 -1.42
C ALA A 14 -29.95 15.68 -0.24
N LEU A 15 -30.69 15.55 0.86
CA LEU A 15 -30.35 14.66 1.98
C LEU A 15 -30.62 13.17 1.69
N LEU A 16 -31.48 12.86 0.71
CA LEU A 16 -31.70 11.49 0.20
C LEU A 16 -30.74 11.10 -0.93
N MET A 17 -29.85 12.01 -1.36
CA MET A 17 -28.79 11.78 -2.35
C MET A 17 -27.39 12.01 -1.76
N ALA A 18 -27.27 12.01 -0.43
CA ALA A 18 -25.97 11.76 0.18
C ALA A 18 -25.62 10.31 -0.13
N ASP A 19 -24.94 10.09 -1.27
CA ASP A 19 -24.14 8.90 -1.50
C ASP A 19 -23.46 8.60 -0.15
N ALA A 20 -23.73 7.42 0.43
CA ALA A 20 -23.07 7.01 1.66
C ALA A 20 -21.57 7.23 1.43
N ALA A 21 -21.00 8.23 2.11
CA ALA A 21 -19.62 8.62 1.93
C ALA A 21 -18.76 7.38 2.17
N ARG A 22 -17.65 7.26 1.44
CA ARG A 22 -16.76 6.09 1.52
C ARG A 22 -15.37 6.57 1.93
N ALA A 23 -14.35 5.76 2.20
CA ALA A 23 -13.08 6.32 2.67
C ALA A 23 -11.80 5.54 2.38
N PHE A 24 -10.75 6.28 2.06
CA PHE A 24 -9.36 5.79 2.01
C PHE A 24 -8.48 6.52 3.03
N SER A 25 -7.35 5.90 3.39
CA SER A 25 -6.27 6.54 4.14
C SER A 25 -4.99 6.55 3.33
N LEU A 26 -4.14 7.54 3.60
CA LEU A 26 -2.83 7.68 2.97
C LEU A 26 -1.73 7.20 3.90
N LEU A 27 -0.74 6.50 3.35
CA LEU A 27 0.45 6.05 4.05
C LEU A 27 1.61 7.01 3.82
N GLY A 28 2.44 7.20 4.84
CA GLY A 28 3.67 7.97 4.75
C GLY A 28 4.60 7.75 5.92
N LEU A 29 5.71 8.48 5.95
CA LEU A 29 6.61 8.47 7.11
C LEU A 29 5.90 8.99 8.36
N TYR A 30 6.28 8.43 9.50
CA TYR A 30 5.70 8.83 10.78
C TYR A 30 6.00 10.30 11.11
N ASP A 31 4.95 11.04 11.46
CA ASP A 31 5.09 12.34 12.12
C ASP A 31 5.67 12.18 13.54
N THR A 32 6.22 13.26 14.07
CA THR A 32 6.77 13.41 15.41
C THR A 32 5.85 12.92 16.53
N TYR A 33 4.53 13.09 16.38
CA TYR A 33 3.56 12.64 17.37
C TYR A 33 3.17 11.15 17.22
N GLN A 34 3.45 10.53 16.07
CA GLN A 34 3.06 9.16 15.78
C GLN A 34 4.03 8.17 16.45
N THR A 35 3.84 8.02 17.77
CA THR A 35 4.69 7.20 18.64
C THR A 35 4.06 5.85 18.95
N ALA A 36 4.89 4.89 19.37
CA ALA A 36 4.42 3.57 19.83
C ALA A 36 3.39 3.65 20.96
N GLN A 37 3.50 4.65 21.84
CA GLN A 37 2.58 4.80 22.97
C GLN A 37 1.16 5.22 22.54
N LEU A 38 1.01 5.82 21.36
CA LEU A 38 -0.27 6.27 20.81
C LEU A 38 -0.85 5.31 19.76
N GLY A 39 -0.36 4.07 19.69
CA GLY A 39 -0.89 3.04 18.79
C GLY A 39 -0.32 3.04 17.37
N TYR A 40 0.69 3.87 17.10
CA TYR A 40 1.46 3.83 15.84
C TYR A 40 2.67 2.90 15.98
N ARG A 41 3.37 2.61 14.88
CA ARG A 41 4.61 1.83 14.90
C ARG A 41 4.43 0.45 15.55
N GLN A 42 3.26 -0.15 15.37
CA GLN A 42 2.93 -1.44 15.96
C GLN A 42 3.24 -2.56 14.97
N GLY A 43 3.77 -3.67 15.46
CA GLY A 43 3.96 -4.89 14.69
C GLY A 43 4.67 -4.66 13.34
N ALA A 44 3.90 -4.78 12.27
CA ALA A 44 4.36 -4.73 10.88
C ALA A 44 4.20 -3.37 10.19
N ASP A 45 3.75 -2.32 10.91
CA ASP A 45 3.51 -0.99 10.33
C ASP A 45 4.75 -0.47 9.60
N LEU A 46 4.58 -0.11 8.33
CA LEU A 46 5.64 0.47 7.49
C LEU A 46 5.73 2.00 7.61
N GLY A 47 4.64 2.63 8.05
CA GLY A 47 4.48 4.07 8.13
C GLY A 47 3.26 4.46 8.96
N GLY A 48 2.95 5.75 8.98
CA GLY A 48 1.80 6.32 9.68
C GLY A 48 0.74 6.84 8.70
N PRO A 49 -0.51 7.00 9.17
CA PRO A 49 -1.56 7.61 8.36
C PRO A 49 -1.32 9.11 8.18
N MET A 50 -1.48 9.60 6.97
CA MET A 50 -1.13 10.97 6.57
C MET A 50 -2.36 11.87 6.46
N SER A 51 -2.15 13.18 6.64
CA SER A 51 -3.18 14.12 6.20
C SER A 51 -3.28 14.09 4.67
N LEU A 52 -4.42 14.52 4.12
CA LEU A 52 -4.70 14.48 2.68
C LEU A 52 -3.56 15.09 1.83
N SER A 53 -2.99 16.22 2.23
CA SER A 53 -1.91 16.92 1.51
C SER A 53 -0.49 16.36 1.75
N GLU A 54 -0.36 15.31 2.55
CA GLU A 54 0.93 14.76 2.98
C GLU A 54 1.17 13.34 2.42
N GLY A 55 0.38 12.89 1.45
CA GLY A 55 0.50 11.55 0.87
C GLY A 55 1.86 11.27 0.22
N TYR A 56 2.23 9.99 0.21
CA TYR A 56 3.42 9.48 -0.48
C TYR A 56 3.02 8.70 -1.73
N ARG A 57 3.78 8.84 -2.81
CA ARG A 57 3.49 8.19 -4.10
C ARG A 57 4.74 7.90 -4.90
N TRP A 58 4.65 6.99 -5.86
CA TRP A 58 5.67 6.85 -6.89
C TRP A 58 5.59 8.00 -7.89
N ASN A 59 6.73 8.58 -8.27
CA ASN A 59 6.84 9.65 -9.26
C ASN A 59 7.43 9.16 -10.60
N VAL A 60 7.40 7.85 -10.83
CA VAL A 60 7.84 7.19 -12.07
C VAL A 60 6.71 6.30 -12.63
N PRO A 61 6.47 6.29 -13.95
CA PRO A 61 5.27 5.66 -14.53
C PRO A 61 5.35 4.14 -14.65
N ILE A 62 6.55 3.57 -14.53
CA ILE A 62 6.76 2.13 -14.59
C ILE A 62 7.47 1.69 -13.30
N ILE A 63 6.83 0.77 -12.58
CA ILE A 63 7.41 0.08 -11.44
C ILE A 63 7.85 -1.30 -11.93
N THR A 64 9.14 -1.59 -11.82
CA THR A 64 9.70 -2.87 -12.21
C THR A 64 9.59 -3.88 -11.07
N TYR A 65 9.30 -5.14 -11.37
CA TYR A 65 9.28 -6.18 -10.35
C TYR A 65 9.93 -7.49 -10.81
N ALA A 66 10.36 -8.32 -9.86
CA ALA A 66 10.89 -9.64 -10.14
C ALA A 66 10.68 -10.61 -8.96
N PHE A 67 11.06 -11.87 -9.18
CA PHE A 67 11.03 -12.93 -8.18
C PHE A 67 12.46 -13.41 -7.93
N ASP A 68 12.79 -13.66 -6.67
CA ASP A 68 14.06 -14.29 -6.32
C ASP A 68 13.95 -15.83 -6.32
N GLU A 69 15.11 -16.49 -6.41
CA GLU A 69 15.25 -17.94 -6.33
C GLU A 69 14.47 -18.58 -5.16
N SER A 70 14.48 -18.00 -3.97
CA SER A 70 13.74 -18.51 -2.81
C SER A 70 12.23 -18.61 -3.06
N PHE A 71 11.64 -17.59 -3.70
CA PHE A 71 10.25 -17.58 -4.09
C PHE A 71 9.96 -18.69 -5.11
N LEU A 72 10.85 -18.84 -6.10
CA LEU A 72 10.72 -19.86 -7.12
C LEU A 72 10.85 -21.29 -6.55
N HIS A 73 11.70 -21.52 -5.55
CA HIS A 73 11.80 -22.83 -4.89
C HIS A 73 10.56 -23.16 -4.07
N PHE A 74 10.02 -22.21 -3.32
CA PHE A 74 8.88 -22.47 -2.44
C PHE A 74 7.54 -22.51 -3.18
N PHE A 75 7.23 -21.46 -3.96
CA PHE A 75 5.94 -21.34 -4.64
C PHE A 75 5.95 -21.83 -6.10
N GLY A 76 7.12 -21.86 -6.75
CA GLY A 76 7.25 -22.30 -8.13
C GLY A 76 6.54 -21.41 -9.15
N MET A 77 6.43 -21.92 -10.37
CA MET A 77 5.80 -21.19 -11.48
C MET A 77 4.33 -20.86 -11.21
N ARG A 78 3.61 -21.74 -10.48
CA ARG A 78 2.21 -21.48 -10.09
C ARG A 78 2.11 -20.27 -9.16
N GLY A 79 2.99 -20.14 -8.17
CA GLY A 79 3.01 -18.96 -7.31
C GLY A 79 3.23 -17.67 -8.07
N VAL A 80 4.13 -17.70 -9.04
CA VAL A 80 4.36 -16.55 -9.93
C VAL A 80 3.10 -16.21 -10.70
N GLU A 81 2.39 -17.19 -11.27
CA GLU A 81 1.12 -16.95 -11.96
C GLU A 81 0.07 -16.29 -11.05
N GLU A 82 0.05 -16.60 -9.76
CA GLU A 82 -0.87 -15.96 -8.80
C GLU A 82 -0.48 -14.52 -8.48
N VAL A 83 0.80 -14.23 -8.30
CA VAL A 83 1.30 -12.85 -8.15
C VAL A 83 1.00 -12.04 -9.42
N GLU A 84 1.19 -12.63 -10.60
CA GLU A 84 0.86 -12.01 -11.89
C GLU A 84 -0.64 -11.69 -12.02
N LYS A 85 -1.54 -12.47 -11.40
CA LYS A 85 -2.97 -12.12 -11.35
C LYS A 85 -3.21 -10.85 -10.52
N ALA A 86 -2.52 -10.67 -9.39
CA ALA A 86 -2.62 -9.46 -8.59
C ALA A 86 -2.03 -8.24 -9.33
N ILE A 87 -0.88 -8.41 -9.97
CA ILE A 87 -0.26 -7.38 -10.82
C ILE A 87 -1.18 -7.00 -11.98
N ARG A 88 -1.85 -7.97 -12.60
CA ARG A 88 -2.81 -7.71 -13.67
C ARG A 88 -3.97 -6.84 -13.19
N ILE A 89 -4.53 -7.10 -12.00
CA ILE A 89 -5.58 -6.24 -11.41
C ILE A 89 -5.10 -4.79 -11.33
N MET A 90 -3.86 -4.55 -10.90
CA MET A 90 -3.28 -3.20 -10.81
C MET A 90 -3.04 -2.56 -12.19
N ASN A 91 -2.54 -3.33 -13.16
CA ASN A 91 -2.26 -2.84 -14.53
C ASN A 91 -3.53 -2.55 -15.35
N GLU A 92 -4.60 -3.30 -15.10
CA GLU A 92 -5.90 -3.14 -15.75
C GLU A 92 -6.69 -1.93 -15.22
N LEU A 93 -6.22 -1.26 -14.16
CA LEU A 93 -6.85 -0.03 -13.69
C LEU A 93 -6.85 1.04 -14.80
N PRO A 94 -7.97 1.76 -14.98
CA PRO A 94 -8.00 2.93 -15.84
C PRO A 94 -7.05 3.99 -15.30
N ALA A 95 -6.61 4.91 -16.16
CA ALA A 95 -5.91 6.09 -15.68
C ALA A 95 -6.81 6.88 -14.71
N ALA A 96 -6.24 7.59 -13.75
CA ALA A 96 -6.97 8.37 -12.74
C ALA A 96 -7.94 9.37 -13.39
N SER A 97 -7.57 9.96 -14.51
CA SER A 97 -8.39 10.86 -15.33
C SER A 97 -9.56 10.18 -16.05
N GLN A 98 -9.50 8.86 -16.24
CA GLN A 98 -10.52 8.05 -16.92
C GLN A 98 -11.50 7.37 -15.95
N MET A 99 -11.20 7.36 -14.66
CA MET A 99 -12.12 6.87 -13.63
C MET A 99 -13.36 7.76 -13.54
N THR A 100 -14.53 7.16 -13.34
CA THR A 100 -15.77 7.95 -13.22
C THR A 100 -15.77 8.77 -11.95
N THR A 101 -16.44 9.93 -11.96
CA THR A 101 -16.49 10.85 -10.80
C THR A 101 -16.84 10.13 -9.49
N ASN A 102 -17.80 9.22 -9.55
CA ASN A 102 -18.33 8.49 -8.39
C ASN A 102 -17.74 7.09 -8.19
N LEU A 103 -16.80 6.66 -9.05
CA LEU A 103 -16.08 5.39 -8.98
C LEU A 103 -17.02 4.16 -8.96
N THR A 104 -18.15 4.25 -9.66
CA THR A 104 -19.20 3.22 -9.65
C THR A 104 -18.78 1.93 -10.35
N GLU A 105 -17.76 1.99 -11.19
CA GLU A 105 -17.12 0.84 -11.84
C GLU A 105 -16.39 -0.08 -10.84
N PHE A 106 -16.11 0.41 -9.63
CA PHE A 106 -15.48 -0.38 -8.56
C PHE A 106 -16.52 -0.85 -7.52
N PRO A 107 -16.44 -2.12 -7.06
CA PRO A 107 -17.32 -2.65 -6.03
C PRO A 107 -16.98 -2.06 -4.65
N LEU A 108 -17.95 -2.09 -3.73
CA LEU A 108 -17.72 -1.75 -2.32
C LEU A 108 -17.12 -2.92 -1.51
N ASP A 109 -17.21 -4.14 -2.05
CA ASP A 109 -16.61 -5.34 -1.48
C ASP A 109 -16.24 -6.30 -2.61
N SER A 110 -14.95 -6.66 -2.67
CA SER A 110 -14.39 -7.60 -3.64
C SER A 110 -14.05 -8.97 -3.02
N THR A 111 -14.36 -9.17 -1.74
CA THR A 111 -14.02 -10.39 -1.01
C THR A 111 -14.98 -11.52 -1.34
N ARG A 112 -14.45 -12.70 -1.60
CA ARG A 112 -15.21 -13.95 -1.78
C ARG A 112 -14.59 -15.04 -0.93
N ILE A 113 -15.37 -16.07 -0.62
CA ILE A 113 -14.94 -17.17 0.24
C ILE A 113 -14.99 -18.48 -0.53
N ASN A 114 -13.90 -19.24 -0.47
CA ASN A 114 -13.86 -20.65 -0.83
C ASN A 114 -13.92 -21.48 0.47
N TYR A 115 -15.07 -22.09 0.74
CA TYR A 115 -15.31 -22.81 2.00
C TYR A 115 -14.39 -24.02 2.20
N ARG A 116 -13.91 -24.64 1.11
CA ARG A 116 -12.94 -25.74 1.22
C ARG A 116 -11.57 -25.21 1.65
N ALA A 117 -11.10 -24.12 1.04
CA ALA A 117 -9.87 -23.46 1.44
C ALA A 117 -9.95 -22.91 2.88
N GLN A 118 -11.10 -22.37 3.28
CA GLN A 118 -11.36 -21.91 4.64
C GLN A 118 -11.26 -23.06 5.66
N ALA A 119 -11.94 -24.18 5.39
CA ALA A 119 -11.91 -25.35 6.27
C ALA A 119 -10.49 -25.92 6.43
N LEU A 120 -9.63 -25.76 5.41
CA LEU A 120 -8.25 -26.24 5.41
C LEU A 120 -7.23 -25.20 5.92
N GLY A 121 -7.67 -24.00 6.29
CA GLY A 121 -6.79 -22.93 6.77
C GLY A 121 -5.82 -22.43 5.70
N ILE A 122 -6.29 -22.19 4.46
CA ILE A 122 -5.42 -21.79 3.33
C ILE A 122 -5.48 -20.28 3.10
N LEU A 123 -4.33 -19.61 3.08
CA LEU A 123 -4.15 -18.20 2.71
C LEU A 123 -3.96 -18.06 1.19
N ASP A 124 -4.69 -17.13 0.57
CA ASP A 124 -4.60 -16.87 -0.88
C ASP A 124 -3.41 -15.96 -1.23
N LEU A 125 -2.41 -16.51 -1.94
CA LEU A 125 -1.19 -15.77 -2.30
C LEU A 125 -1.46 -14.51 -3.12
N LYS A 126 -2.43 -14.57 -4.06
CA LYS A 126 -2.81 -13.43 -4.90
C LYS A 126 -3.40 -12.29 -4.06
N SER A 127 -4.26 -12.60 -3.09
CA SER A 127 -4.89 -11.60 -2.23
C SER A 127 -3.87 -10.86 -1.37
N TYR A 128 -3.01 -11.59 -0.66
CA TYR A 128 -1.93 -10.99 0.14
C TYR A 128 -0.98 -10.14 -0.69
N THR A 129 -0.72 -10.55 -1.93
CA THR A 129 0.05 -9.74 -2.88
C THR A 129 -0.68 -8.43 -3.22
N LEU A 130 -1.98 -8.50 -3.54
CA LEU A 130 -2.76 -7.31 -3.91
C LEU A 130 -2.87 -6.30 -2.77
N GLU A 131 -3.11 -6.77 -1.53
CA GLU A 131 -3.12 -5.95 -0.32
C GLU A 131 -1.81 -5.18 -0.15
N THR A 132 -0.70 -5.90 -0.26
CA THR A 132 0.64 -5.34 -0.11
C THR A 132 0.94 -4.33 -1.22
N LEU A 133 0.53 -4.60 -2.47
CA LEU A 133 0.72 -3.66 -3.56
C LEU A 133 -0.02 -2.33 -3.33
N LEU A 134 -1.19 -2.34 -2.69
CA LEU A 134 -1.91 -1.11 -2.34
C LEU A 134 -1.18 -0.30 -1.25
N GLU A 135 -0.63 -0.99 -0.26
CA GLU A 135 0.22 -0.39 0.78
C GLU A 135 1.45 0.28 0.17
N GLU A 136 2.19 -0.45 -0.68
CA GLU A 136 3.39 0.03 -1.37
C GLU A 136 3.10 1.07 -2.47
N MET A 137 1.82 1.32 -2.77
CA MET A 137 1.37 2.39 -3.66
C MET A 137 0.96 3.67 -2.91
N GLY A 138 1.01 3.66 -1.57
CA GLY A 138 0.80 4.82 -0.71
C GLY A 138 -0.53 4.83 0.04
N LEU A 139 -1.26 3.71 0.10
CA LEU A 139 -2.48 3.60 0.88
C LEU A 139 -2.20 3.02 2.27
N ALA A 140 -2.90 3.54 3.28
CA ALA A 140 -2.92 2.97 4.62
C ALA A 140 -4.27 2.26 4.86
N GLN A 141 -4.33 1.42 5.89
CA GLN A 141 -5.52 0.64 6.28
C GLN A 141 -6.70 1.57 6.66
N PRO A 142 -7.72 1.75 5.82
CA PRO A 142 -8.73 2.77 6.07
C PRO A 142 -9.66 2.43 7.23
N GLU A 143 -9.93 1.18 7.51
CA GLU A 143 -10.77 0.78 8.65
C GLU A 143 -10.05 0.93 9.99
N ARG A 144 -8.70 0.89 10.01
CA ARG A 144 -7.88 1.10 11.21
C ARG A 144 -7.52 2.56 11.46
N TRP A 145 -7.53 3.39 10.41
CA TRP A 145 -7.13 4.79 10.51
C TRP A 145 -8.29 5.76 10.33
N VAL A 146 -9.52 5.27 10.49
CA VAL A 146 -10.70 6.13 10.61
C VAL A 146 -10.48 7.11 11.75
N TRP A 147 -9.98 6.61 12.88
CA TRP A 147 -9.69 7.36 14.08
C TRP A 147 -8.25 7.11 14.54
N CYS A 148 -7.59 8.15 15.03
CA CYS A 148 -6.21 7.99 15.51
C CYS A 148 -5.97 8.89 16.72
N LEU A 149 -5.12 8.46 17.65
CA LEU A 149 -4.71 9.31 18.76
C LEU A 149 -3.68 10.34 18.31
N ARG A 150 -3.93 11.62 18.60
CA ARG A 150 -3.03 12.74 18.30
C ARG A 150 -2.15 13.13 19.47
N ASP A 151 -2.68 13.02 20.67
CA ASP A 151 -2.00 13.40 21.90
C ASP A 151 -2.60 12.66 23.11
N ARG A 152 -1.78 12.51 24.16
CA ARG A 152 -2.13 11.91 25.44
C ARG A 152 -1.65 12.79 26.57
N LEU A 153 -2.56 13.22 27.43
CA LEU A 153 -2.28 14.07 28.58
C LEU A 153 -2.78 13.43 29.87
N VAL A 154 -1.88 13.19 30.83
CA VAL A 154 -2.26 12.76 32.17
C VAL A 154 -2.31 13.97 33.08
N THR A 155 -3.47 14.22 33.66
CA THR A 155 -3.70 15.30 34.62
C THR A 155 -3.99 14.69 35.98
N THR A 156 -3.27 15.13 37.02
CA THR A 156 -3.52 14.69 38.40
C THR A 156 -4.18 15.81 39.19
N VAL A 157 -5.38 15.56 39.71
CA VAL A 157 -6.11 16.49 40.58
C VAL A 157 -6.47 15.74 41.86
N ASN A 158 -6.14 16.30 43.03
CA ASN A 158 -6.40 15.68 44.34
C ASN A 158 -5.89 14.22 44.45
N ASN A 159 -4.68 13.94 43.96
CA ASN A 159 -4.08 12.60 43.90
C ASN A 159 -4.84 11.56 43.04
N VAL A 160 -5.77 12.00 42.19
CA VAL A 160 -6.42 11.15 41.19
C VAL A 160 -5.89 11.55 39.81
N SER A 161 -5.25 10.61 39.12
CA SER A 161 -4.78 10.80 37.74
C SER A 161 -5.88 10.44 36.75
N VAL A 162 -6.14 11.35 35.82
CA VAL A 162 -7.06 11.15 34.70
C VAL A 162 -6.26 11.28 33.41
N THR A 163 -6.31 10.26 32.57
CA THR A 163 -5.70 10.29 31.24
C THR A 163 -6.71 10.82 30.23
N ASN A 164 -6.30 11.81 29.45
CA ASN A 164 -7.08 12.46 28.41
C ASN A 164 -6.40 12.26 27.06
N TYR A 165 -7.21 12.24 26.00
CA TYR A 165 -6.76 11.96 24.65
C TYR A 165 -7.33 12.97 23.66
N THR A 166 -6.50 13.38 22.70
CA THR A 166 -6.98 14.05 21.49
C THR A 166 -7.10 13.00 20.39
N VAL A 167 -8.28 12.88 19.76
CA VAL A 167 -8.52 11.92 18.66
C VAL A 167 -8.79 12.71 17.37
N ILE A 168 -8.22 12.24 16.27
CA ILE A 168 -8.30 12.85 14.94
C ILE A 168 -8.74 11.82 13.89
N GLN A 169 -9.14 12.29 12.71
CA GLN A 169 -9.44 11.42 11.56
C GLN A 169 -8.29 11.41 10.55
N ARG A 170 -8.10 10.26 9.90
CA ARG A 170 -7.16 10.08 8.77
C ARG A 170 -7.80 9.33 7.59
N ASN A 171 -9.12 9.41 7.50
CA ASN A 171 -9.93 8.86 6.41
C ASN A 171 -10.55 9.98 5.60
N TYR A 172 -10.54 9.82 4.28
CA TYR A 172 -11.01 10.82 3.32
C TYR A 172 -11.96 10.22 2.30
N ASP A 173 -13.01 10.98 1.96
CA ASP A 173 -13.97 10.53 0.96
C ASP A 173 -13.32 10.42 -0.42
N PRO A 174 -13.48 9.31 -1.16
CA PRO A 174 -12.80 9.10 -2.44
C PRO A 174 -13.23 10.10 -3.53
N VAL A 175 -14.36 10.78 -3.35
CA VAL A 175 -14.92 11.75 -4.30
C VAL A 175 -14.69 13.18 -3.82
N THR A 176 -15.06 13.52 -2.58
CA THR A 176 -14.98 14.90 -2.06
C THR A 176 -13.65 15.20 -1.37
N TRP A 177 -12.92 14.17 -0.95
CA TRP A 177 -11.70 14.24 -0.13
C TRP A 177 -11.89 14.91 1.24
N GLU A 178 -13.13 15.05 1.69
CA GLU A 178 -13.43 15.52 3.03
C GLU A 178 -13.20 14.40 4.06
N PRO A 179 -12.77 14.74 5.29
CA PRO A 179 -12.66 13.75 6.35
C PRO A 179 -14.00 13.04 6.61
N THR A 180 -13.97 11.72 6.70
CA THR A 180 -15.18 10.90 6.84
C THR A 180 -14.94 9.68 7.72
N LYS A 181 -16.04 9.12 8.24
CA LYS A 181 -16.06 7.98 9.16
C LYS A 181 -16.60 6.72 8.50
N LEU A 182 -16.90 6.79 7.21
CA LEU A 182 -17.57 5.74 6.48
C LEU A 182 -16.58 5.09 5.53
N VAL A 183 -16.38 3.78 5.64
CA VAL A 183 -15.54 2.99 4.72
C VAL A 183 -16.47 2.06 3.95
N ASN A 184 -16.50 2.18 2.63
CA ASN A 184 -17.32 1.36 1.71
C ASN A 184 -18.81 1.21 2.15
N GLY A 185 -19.36 2.21 2.84
CA GLY A 185 -20.75 2.24 3.33
C GLY A 185 -20.94 1.87 4.80
N ALA A 186 -19.93 1.34 5.49
CA ALA A 186 -19.97 1.06 6.93
C ALA A 186 -19.45 2.26 7.73
N MET A 187 -20.23 2.73 8.71
CA MET A 187 -19.82 3.83 9.60
C MET A 187 -19.05 3.30 10.81
N TYR A 188 -17.93 3.93 11.14
CA TYR A 188 -17.10 3.57 12.28
C TYR A 188 -17.08 4.66 13.37
N SER A 189 -17.10 4.20 14.62
CA SER A 189 -16.78 4.98 15.82
C SER A 189 -15.54 4.40 16.49
N TYR A 190 -15.09 5.00 17.58
CA TYR A 190 -13.92 4.52 18.34
C TYR A 190 -14.19 4.42 19.83
N ILE A 191 -13.42 3.56 20.50
CA ILE A 191 -13.24 3.57 21.94
C ILE A 191 -11.74 3.63 22.25
N VAL A 192 -11.33 4.56 23.11
CA VAL A 192 -9.92 4.60 23.53
C VAL A 192 -9.67 3.49 24.55
N ARG A 193 -8.70 2.63 24.26
CA ARG A 193 -8.27 1.56 25.17
C ARG A 193 -6.83 1.81 25.61
N GLU A 194 -6.60 1.76 26.91
CA GLU A 194 -5.29 1.80 27.54
C GLU A 194 -5.32 1.02 28.87
N PRO A 195 -4.37 0.11 29.14
CA PRO A 195 -3.33 -0.34 28.23
C PRO A 195 -3.82 -1.46 27.29
N LEU A 196 -3.31 -1.46 26.06
CA LEU A 196 -3.36 -2.62 25.16
C LEU A 196 -2.08 -3.45 25.32
N LEU A 197 -2.25 -4.73 25.68
CA LEU A 197 -1.15 -5.69 25.84
C LEU A 197 -0.89 -6.47 24.54
N PRO A 198 0.34 -6.96 24.30
CA PRO A 198 1.52 -6.90 25.17
C PRO A 198 2.30 -5.57 25.11
N GLY A 199 2.00 -4.68 24.16
CA GLY A 199 2.80 -3.45 23.91
C GLY A 199 2.62 -2.32 24.92
N ASN A 200 1.63 -2.41 25.82
CA ASN A 200 1.28 -1.40 26.81
C ASN A 200 1.12 0.02 26.23
N TYR A 201 0.29 0.14 25.20
CA TYR A 201 0.01 1.40 24.49
C TYR A 201 -1.46 1.79 24.57
N ALA A 202 -1.78 3.01 24.13
CA ALA A 202 -3.14 3.49 23.95
C ALA A 202 -3.51 3.48 22.48
N ASP A 203 -4.76 3.16 22.15
CA ASP A 203 -5.27 3.23 20.78
C ASP A 203 -6.74 3.65 20.74
N ALA A 204 -7.14 4.31 19.65
CA ALA A 204 -8.52 4.64 19.35
C ALA A 204 -9.15 3.48 18.55
N VAL A 205 -9.45 2.37 19.23
CA VAL A 205 -9.91 1.13 18.57
C VAL A 205 -11.26 1.35 17.89
N GLU A 206 -11.29 1.17 16.58
CA GLU A 206 -12.48 1.28 15.75
C GLU A 206 -13.47 0.14 15.96
N PHE A 207 -14.76 0.49 15.89
CA PHE A 207 -15.84 -0.47 15.80
C PHE A 207 -16.97 0.08 14.91
N PRO A 208 -17.73 -0.79 14.22
CA PRO A 208 -18.84 -0.34 13.41
C PRO A 208 -19.99 0.17 14.27
N VAL A 209 -20.59 1.29 13.86
CA VAL A 209 -21.76 1.88 14.53
C VAL A 209 -22.99 0.99 14.36
N ASP A 210 -23.17 0.42 13.17
CA ASP A 210 -24.14 -0.64 12.91
C ASP A 210 -23.46 -2.00 13.04
N PRO A 211 -23.77 -2.80 14.07
CA PRO A 211 -23.16 -4.12 14.26
C PRO A 211 -23.47 -5.13 13.13
N LEU A 212 -24.44 -4.84 12.26
CA LEU A 212 -24.82 -5.68 11.13
C LEU A 212 -24.23 -5.19 9.80
N ALA A 213 -23.49 -4.07 9.80
CA ALA A 213 -22.84 -3.58 8.60
C ALA A 213 -21.75 -4.54 8.13
N ILE A 214 -21.64 -4.70 6.81
CA ILE A 214 -20.50 -5.39 6.19
C ILE A 214 -19.29 -4.47 6.34
N THR A 215 -18.26 -4.93 7.04
CA THR A 215 -17.11 -4.15 7.51
C THR A 215 -15.81 -4.79 7.03
N TYR A 216 -14.71 -4.05 7.10
CA TYR A 216 -13.38 -4.53 6.70
C TYR A 216 -13.35 -4.98 5.24
N THR A 217 -13.97 -4.18 4.37
CA THR A 217 -14.19 -4.51 2.96
C THR A 217 -13.13 -3.92 2.04
N SER A 218 -12.39 -2.89 2.47
CA SER A 218 -11.30 -2.36 1.66
C SER A 218 -10.20 -3.39 1.49
N VAL A 219 -9.55 -3.41 0.32
CA VAL A 219 -8.41 -4.30 0.11
C VAL A 219 -7.18 -3.76 0.82
N ALA A 220 -7.02 -2.42 0.90
CA ALA A 220 -5.93 -1.77 1.63
C ALA A 220 -5.94 -2.01 3.15
N TYR A 221 -7.05 -2.47 3.73
CA TYR A 221 -7.07 -2.93 5.13
C TYR A 221 -6.14 -4.12 5.37
N GLY A 222 -5.97 -5.00 4.37
CA GLY A 222 -5.27 -6.27 4.56
C GLY A 222 -6.07 -7.26 5.41
N GLY A 223 -7.35 -7.43 5.08
CA GLY A 223 -8.30 -8.25 5.83
C GLY A 223 -8.44 -9.69 5.35
N ALA A 224 -7.56 -10.17 4.47
CA ALA A 224 -7.65 -11.54 3.99
C ALA A 224 -7.46 -12.52 5.15
N THR A 225 -8.35 -13.50 5.21
CA THR A 225 -8.36 -14.57 6.22
C THR A 225 -8.32 -15.91 5.50
N PRO A 226 -8.05 -17.01 6.20
CA PRO A 226 -8.04 -18.32 5.56
C PRO A 226 -9.32 -18.60 4.77
N GLY A 227 -9.15 -18.93 3.48
CA GLY A 227 -10.21 -19.21 2.53
C GLY A 227 -10.89 -17.99 1.90
N SER A 228 -10.57 -16.75 2.31
CA SER A 228 -11.03 -15.57 1.59
C SER A 228 -10.07 -15.19 0.46
N PHE A 229 -10.60 -14.58 -0.60
CA PHE A 229 -9.82 -14.05 -1.70
C PHE A 229 -10.47 -12.80 -2.32
N TYR A 230 -9.66 -11.87 -2.83
CA TYR A 230 -10.13 -10.67 -3.52
C TYR A 230 -10.30 -10.88 -5.01
N THR A 231 -11.41 -10.42 -5.59
CA THR A 231 -11.63 -10.45 -7.04
C THR A 231 -11.11 -9.23 -7.79
N GLY A 232 -10.70 -8.19 -7.06
CA GLY A 232 -10.28 -6.88 -7.57
C GLY A 232 -10.08 -5.90 -6.42
N ILE A 233 -9.87 -4.62 -6.71
CA ILE A 233 -9.81 -3.56 -5.70
C ILE A 233 -11.21 -3.00 -5.39
N THR A 234 -11.40 -2.40 -4.22
CA THR A 234 -12.64 -1.70 -3.89
C THR A 234 -12.63 -0.25 -4.36
N ARG A 235 -13.80 0.37 -4.28
CA ARG A 235 -14.03 1.78 -4.60
C ARG A 235 -13.13 2.72 -3.78
N ASP A 236 -12.90 2.40 -2.53
CA ASP A 236 -12.07 3.21 -1.64
C ASP A 236 -10.60 3.12 -1.99
N ASP A 237 -10.12 1.91 -2.27
CA ASP A 237 -8.76 1.68 -2.78
C ASP A 237 -8.55 2.49 -4.09
N ALA A 238 -9.50 2.38 -5.03
CA ALA A 238 -9.45 3.11 -6.30
C ALA A 238 -9.48 4.63 -6.09
N GLY A 239 -10.26 5.10 -5.12
CA GLY A 239 -10.35 6.53 -4.79
C GLY A 239 -9.07 7.10 -4.18
N GLY A 240 -8.40 6.34 -3.32
CA GLY A 240 -7.10 6.70 -2.77
C GLY A 240 -6.02 6.76 -3.85
N LEU A 241 -5.95 5.75 -4.72
CA LEU A 241 -5.04 5.77 -5.87
C LEU A 241 -5.36 6.92 -6.83
N ARG A 242 -6.63 7.16 -7.14
CA ARG A 242 -7.05 8.32 -7.94
C ARG A 242 -6.61 9.63 -7.32
N TYR A 243 -6.74 9.78 -6.00
CA TYR A 243 -6.28 10.96 -5.28
C TYR A 243 -4.77 11.15 -5.42
N LEU A 244 -3.97 10.11 -5.16
CA LEU A 244 -2.52 10.18 -5.22
C LEU A 244 -2.02 10.47 -6.65
N TYR A 245 -2.59 9.81 -7.65
CA TYR A 245 -2.05 9.78 -9.01
C TYR A 245 -2.78 10.71 -10.00
N ARG A 246 -3.83 11.44 -9.62
CA ARG A 246 -4.43 12.44 -10.53
C ARG A 246 -3.41 13.50 -10.95
N LEU A 247 -3.51 13.94 -12.20
CA LEU A 247 -2.66 14.99 -12.78
C LEU A 247 -2.65 16.30 -11.98
N ASN A 248 -3.74 16.61 -11.28
CA ASN A 248 -3.89 17.84 -10.49
C ASN A 248 -3.60 17.68 -8.99
N ASN A 249 -2.96 16.58 -8.58
CA ASN A 249 -2.41 16.46 -7.23
C ASN A 249 -0.94 16.93 -7.28
N TYR A 250 -0.71 18.19 -6.97
CA TYR A 250 0.58 18.83 -7.14
C TYR A 250 1.43 18.78 -5.85
N ALA A 251 2.68 18.35 -5.99
CA ALA A 251 3.72 18.45 -4.97
C ALA A 251 5.05 18.85 -5.62
N VAL A 252 5.89 19.57 -4.90
CA VAL A 252 7.28 19.78 -5.29
C VAL A 252 8.02 18.48 -5.04
N GLU A 253 8.54 17.88 -6.10
CA GLU A 253 9.19 16.57 -6.06
C GLU A 253 10.55 16.67 -6.74
N ASN A 254 11.48 15.81 -6.33
CA ASN A 254 12.71 15.54 -7.06
C ASN A 254 12.48 14.42 -8.07
N LEU A 255 13.23 14.40 -9.18
CA LEU A 255 13.30 13.21 -10.01
C LEU A 255 13.89 12.04 -9.21
N ALA A 256 13.39 10.82 -9.45
CA ALA A 256 13.97 9.62 -8.86
C ALA A 256 15.46 9.50 -9.22
N ALA A 257 16.28 8.97 -8.31
CA ALA A 257 17.74 8.99 -8.41
C ALA A 257 18.32 8.38 -9.71
N ASN A 258 17.62 7.40 -10.31
CA ASN A 258 18.07 6.70 -11.51
C ASN A 258 17.54 7.30 -12.83
N VAL A 259 17.08 8.56 -12.79
CA VAL A 259 16.50 9.26 -13.94
C VAL A 259 17.52 10.22 -14.56
N THR A 260 17.66 10.15 -15.87
CA THR A 260 18.58 10.96 -16.69
C THR A 260 17.84 11.58 -17.88
N PRO A 261 18.35 12.64 -18.53
CA PRO A 261 17.78 13.11 -19.79
C PRO A 261 17.82 12.01 -20.87
N ALA A 262 16.71 11.78 -21.58
CA ALA A 262 16.67 10.78 -22.66
C ALA A 262 17.21 11.31 -24.01
N PHE A 263 17.51 12.60 -24.11
CA PHE A 263 18.14 13.18 -25.31
C PHE A 263 19.67 13.02 -25.30
N GLY A 264 20.16 12.15 -26.18
CA GLY A 264 21.41 12.31 -26.96
C GLY A 264 22.73 12.47 -26.21
N GLY A 265 23.44 11.35 -26.00
CA GLY A 265 24.89 11.37 -25.80
C GLY A 265 25.44 10.36 -24.80
N SER A 266 25.10 9.07 -24.93
CA SER A 266 26.03 8.05 -24.43
C SER A 266 27.38 8.26 -25.13
N SER A 267 28.48 8.00 -24.44
CA SER A 267 29.89 8.16 -24.82
C SER A 267 30.35 7.34 -26.05
N GLY A 268 29.45 7.03 -26.98
CA GLY A 268 29.69 6.24 -28.19
C GLY A 268 28.72 6.50 -29.35
N SER A 269 27.82 7.48 -29.26
CA SER A 269 27.01 7.89 -30.43
C SER A 269 27.73 9.03 -31.16
N GLY A 270 27.85 8.94 -32.49
CA GLY A 270 28.63 9.85 -33.37
C GLY A 270 28.20 11.33 -33.40
N TYR A 271 27.38 11.76 -32.43
CA TYR A 271 26.99 13.13 -32.14
C TYR A 271 27.32 13.50 -30.69
N ALA A 272 28.47 13.09 -30.17
CA ALA A 272 28.97 13.59 -28.89
C ALA A 272 29.46 15.03 -29.06
N ILE A 273 28.87 15.97 -28.33
CA ILE A 273 29.42 17.32 -28.20
C ILE A 273 30.70 17.21 -27.37
N TRP A 274 31.85 17.42 -28.01
CA TRP A 274 33.18 17.38 -27.40
C TRP A 274 33.35 18.60 -26.47
N PHE A 275 33.51 18.36 -25.16
CA PHE A 275 33.95 19.38 -24.22
C PHE A 275 35.48 19.33 -24.12
N GLY A 276 36.15 20.47 -24.31
CA GLY A 276 37.60 20.58 -24.26
C GLY A 276 38.20 20.22 -22.89
N THR A 277 39.49 19.89 -22.86
CA THR A 277 40.24 19.27 -21.75
C THR A 277 40.42 20.11 -20.47
N ASN A 278 39.69 21.21 -20.30
CA ASN A 278 39.70 22.07 -19.11
C ASN A 278 38.30 22.20 -18.47
N PHE A 279 37.49 21.14 -18.53
CA PHE A 279 36.20 21.11 -17.86
C PHE A 279 36.39 20.82 -16.36
N VAL A 280 36.35 21.86 -15.53
CA VAL A 280 36.21 21.71 -14.08
C VAL A 280 34.72 21.64 -13.77
N GLY A 281 34.24 20.43 -13.47
CA GLY A 281 32.85 20.19 -13.10
C GLY A 281 32.52 20.85 -11.77
N ASN A 282 31.87 22.01 -11.82
CA ASN A 282 31.12 22.52 -10.69
C ASN A 282 29.77 21.79 -10.67
N THR A 283 29.39 21.26 -9.50
CA THR A 283 28.15 20.48 -9.24
C THR A 283 26.85 21.28 -9.40
N ASN A 284 26.92 22.48 -9.96
CA ASN A 284 25.78 23.29 -10.39
C ASN A 284 26.05 23.75 -11.82
N PHE A 285 25.29 23.21 -12.77
CA PHE A 285 25.29 23.55 -14.19
C PHE A 285 24.80 24.99 -14.39
N GLY A 286 25.65 25.96 -14.08
CA GLY A 286 25.39 27.39 -14.28
C GLY A 286 26.00 27.86 -15.59
N GLY A 287 25.16 28.02 -16.63
CA GLY A 287 25.56 28.73 -17.85
C GLY A 287 24.79 28.32 -19.10
N GLY A 288 23.62 28.91 -19.33
CA GLY A 288 23.12 29.23 -20.68
C GLY A 288 23.07 28.12 -21.74
N GLY A 289 22.68 26.89 -21.38
CA GLY A 289 22.39 25.82 -22.32
C GLY A 289 20.90 25.46 -22.30
N THR A 290 20.25 25.43 -23.46
CA THR A 290 18.80 25.24 -23.66
C THR A 290 18.27 23.82 -23.40
N ASN A 291 18.94 23.01 -22.56
CA ASN A 291 18.53 21.63 -22.27
C ASN A 291 18.92 21.17 -20.85
N ILE A 292 18.65 22.01 -19.84
CA ILE A 292 18.83 21.62 -18.44
C ILE A 292 17.55 20.92 -17.97
N VAL A 293 17.65 19.63 -17.63
CA VAL A 293 16.57 18.87 -16.98
C VAL A 293 16.26 19.49 -15.62
N ILE A 294 14.98 19.70 -15.34
CA ILE A 294 14.51 20.24 -14.07
C ILE A 294 14.36 19.07 -13.11
N SER A 295 15.33 18.89 -12.21
CA SER A 295 15.31 17.80 -11.23
C SER A 295 14.26 18.05 -10.14
N GLN A 296 14.31 19.21 -9.49
CA GLN A 296 13.34 19.62 -8.48
C GLN A 296 12.31 20.57 -9.09
N GLY A 297 11.02 20.27 -8.94
CA GLY A 297 9.95 21.12 -9.48
C GLY A 297 8.56 20.64 -9.09
N LEU A 298 7.56 21.48 -9.35
CA LEU A 298 6.17 21.18 -9.05
C LEU A 298 5.63 20.17 -10.06
N ARG A 299 5.16 19.01 -9.60
CA ARG A 299 4.68 17.90 -10.42
C ARG A 299 3.31 17.43 -9.99
N GLY A 300 2.48 17.11 -10.99
CA GLY A 300 1.22 16.41 -10.79
C GLY A 300 1.43 14.92 -10.52
N GLY A 301 0.38 14.19 -10.17
CA GLY A 301 0.40 12.74 -10.23
C GLY A 301 0.54 12.23 -11.67
N LEU A 302 0.93 10.97 -11.85
CA LEU A 302 1.29 10.40 -13.15
C LEU A 302 0.13 9.93 -14.01
N ASP A 303 -1.09 10.03 -13.51
CA ASP A 303 -2.34 9.52 -14.09
C ASP A 303 -2.43 7.99 -14.17
N LYS A 304 -1.35 7.30 -14.57
CA LYS A 304 -1.27 5.84 -14.59
C LYS A 304 0.12 5.35 -14.24
N ILE A 305 0.16 4.28 -13.46
CA ILE A 305 1.35 3.49 -13.17
C ILE A 305 1.18 2.10 -13.76
N SER A 306 2.26 1.54 -14.31
CA SER A 306 2.30 0.18 -14.82
C SER A 306 3.39 -0.63 -14.15
N PHE A 307 3.07 -1.86 -13.78
CA PHE A 307 3.99 -2.83 -13.24
C PHE A 307 4.54 -3.70 -14.37
N VAL A 308 5.86 -3.79 -14.50
CA VAL A 308 6.53 -4.56 -15.54
C VAL A 308 7.50 -5.55 -14.92
N ARG A 309 7.34 -6.83 -15.27
CA ARG A 309 8.27 -7.87 -14.85
C ARG A 309 9.59 -7.73 -15.59
N ILE A 310 10.70 -7.85 -14.87
CA ILE A 310 12.05 -7.87 -15.45
C ILE A 310 12.78 -9.16 -15.13
N HIS A 311 13.81 -9.48 -15.92
CA HIS A 311 14.73 -10.57 -15.59
C HIS A 311 15.67 -10.13 -14.48
N TYR A 312 15.75 -10.92 -13.41
CA TYR A 312 16.59 -10.66 -12.25
C TYR A 312 17.34 -11.94 -11.87
N ASP A 313 18.63 -11.81 -11.61
CA ASP A 313 19.45 -12.90 -11.06
C ASP A 313 19.67 -12.62 -9.57
N SER A 314 19.01 -13.42 -8.73
CA SER A 314 19.07 -13.27 -7.28
C SER A 314 20.43 -13.64 -6.68
N LEU A 315 21.23 -14.48 -7.34
CA LEU A 315 22.57 -14.86 -6.87
C LEU A 315 23.58 -13.71 -7.06
N LEU A 316 23.42 -12.96 -8.14
CA LEU A 316 24.24 -11.78 -8.43
C LEU A 316 23.63 -10.49 -7.87
N THR A 317 22.45 -10.57 -7.25
CA THR A 317 21.67 -9.45 -6.70
C THR A 317 21.41 -8.33 -7.71
N THR A 318 21.44 -8.63 -9.00
CA THR A 318 21.43 -7.66 -10.09
C THR A 318 20.70 -8.20 -11.31
N THR A 319 20.26 -7.31 -12.19
CA THR A 319 19.80 -7.69 -13.53
C THR A 319 21.00 -7.86 -14.45
N LEU A 320 21.00 -8.91 -15.29
CA LEU A 320 22.09 -9.15 -16.25
C LEU A 320 22.22 -8.00 -17.28
N LEU A 321 21.12 -7.31 -17.55
CA LEU A 321 21.06 -6.06 -18.32
C LEU A 321 20.19 -5.05 -17.56
N PRO A 322 20.61 -3.77 -17.43
CA PRO A 322 19.77 -2.73 -16.86
C PRO A 322 18.46 -2.61 -17.63
N TYR A 323 17.32 -2.57 -16.92
CA TYR A 323 16.04 -2.24 -17.54
C TYR A 323 15.94 -0.73 -17.66
N ALA A 324 15.93 -0.22 -18.89
CA ALA A 324 15.82 1.20 -19.17
C ALA A 324 14.56 1.51 -19.99
N TYR A 325 13.85 2.56 -19.63
CA TYR A 325 12.69 3.05 -20.38
C TYR A 325 12.65 4.58 -20.38
N ASP A 326 12.08 5.11 -21.45
CA ASP A 326 11.90 6.54 -21.63
C ASP A 326 10.47 6.95 -21.33
N TYR A 327 10.30 8.13 -20.75
CA TYR A 327 9.00 8.70 -20.44
C TYR A 327 9.03 10.23 -20.50
N THR A 328 7.85 10.83 -20.63
CA THR A 328 7.70 12.28 -20.59
C THR A 328 7.25 12.70 -19.20
N ASP A 329 8.01 13.61 -18.58
CA ASP A 329 7.64 14.28 -17.33
C ASP A 329 7.10 15.68 -17.64
N THR A 330 6.06 16.10 -16.92
CA THR A 330 5.53 17.46 -17.01
C THR A 330 5.78 18.17 -15.69
N VAL A 331 6.71 19.11 -15.71
CA VAL A 331 7.13 19.87 -14.53
C VAL A 331 6.74 21.33 -14.69
N ILE A 332 6.17 21.90 -13.64
CA ILE A 332 5.79 23.32 -13.61
C ILE A 332 6.93 24.11 -12.97
N THR A 333 7.47 25.04 -13.74
CA THR A 333 8.48 26.00 -13.28
C THR A 333 8.15 27.39 -13.83
N ASN A 334 8.36 28.44 -13.04
CA ASN A 334 8.05 29.83 -13.44
C ASN A 334 6.64 29.98 -14.05
N TYR A 335 5.64 29.35 -13.41
CA TYR A 335 4.23 29.36 -13.83
C TYR A 335 3.93 28.77 -15.22
N THR A 336 4.88 28.03 -15.79
CA THR A 336 4.72 27.39 -17.11
C THR A 336 4.95 25.88 -16.97
N ALA A 337 4.07 25.08 -17.58
CA ALA A 337 4.27 23.64 -17.69
C ALA A 337 5.32 23.35 -18.78
N VAL A 338 6.38 22.63 -18.40
CA VAL A 338 7.47 22.21 -19.28
C VAL A 338 7.45 20.70 -19.38
N SER A 339 7.36 20.17 -20.59
CA SER A 339 7.55 18.73 -20.84
C SER A 339 9.03 18.43 -21.04
N GLN A 340 9.56 17.48 -20.28
CA GLN A 340 10.93 16.99 -20.42
C GLN A 340 10.95 15.49 -20.69
N TYR A 341 11.87 15.05 -21.55
CA TYR A 341 12.00 13.66 -21.95
C TYR A 341 13.12 13.00 -21.15
N LEU A 342 12.75 11.98 -20.38
CA LEU A 342 13.60 11.38 -19.36
C LEU A 342 13.74 9.88 -19.59
N ARG A 343 14.88 9.32 -19.16
CA ARG A 343 15.18 7.90 -19.14
C ARG A 343 15.40 7.46 -17.71
N ARG A 344 14.68 6.44 -17.26
CA ARG A 344 15.01 5.73 -16.01
C ARG A 344 15.76 4.45 -16.35
N SER A 345 16.82 4.13 -15.62
CA SER A 345 17.57 2.87 -15.77
C SER A 345 17.72 2.16 -14.44
N ASN A 346 17.15 0.97 -14.29
CA ASN A 346 17.18 0.18 -13.08
C ASN A 346 18.08 -1.06 -13.25
N ASN A 347 18.99 -1.27 -12.29
CA ASN A 347 19.86 -2.46 -12.21
C ASN A 347 19.34 -3.52 -11.23
N VAL A 348 18.28 -3.18 -10.50
CA VAL A 348 17.56 -3.99 -9.50
C VAL A 348 16.08 -3.68 -9.69
N PRO A 349 15.16 -4.66 -9.56
CA PRO A 349 13.73 -4.38 -9.61
C PRO A 349 13.31 -3.41 -8.50
N ASP A 350 12.29 -2.60 -8.77
CA ASP A 350 11.70 -1.73 -7.76
C ASP A 350 10.98 -2.55 -6.67
N ILE A 351 10.40 -3.71 -7.02
CA ILE A 351 9.78 -4.66 -6.09
C ILE A 351 10.36 -6.06 -6.31
N LEU A 352 10.87 -6.68 -5.25
CA LEU A 352 11.35 -8.06 -5.26
C LEU A 352 10.46 -8.95 -4.38
N PHE A 353 9.85 -9.97 -4.99
CA PHE A 353 9.09 -11.01 -4.30
C PHE A 353 10.01 -12.16 -3.87
N THR A 354 9.92 -12.56 -2.60
CA THR A 354 10.81 -13.53 -1.96
C THR A 354 10.03 -14.48 -1.05
N ALA A 355 10.63 -15.63 -0.71
CA ALA A 355 10.11 -16.54 0.32
C ALA A 355 11.20 -16.78 1.38
N GLU A 356 10.92 -16.44 2.63
CA GLU A 356 11.96 -16.35 3.67
C GLU A 356 11.50 -16.99 4.99
N ASP A 357 12.48 -17.29 5.86
CA ASP A 357 12.24 -17.49 7.28
C ASP A 357 12.02 -16.12 7.93
N LEU A 358 10.78 -15.78 8.18
CA LEU A 358 10.42 -14.49 8.79
C LEU A 358 10.48 -14.51 10.33
N GLY A 359 10.76 -15.66 10.92
CA GLY A 359 10.66 -15.87 12.36
C GLY A 359 9.22 -15.77 12.86
N LEU A 360 9.08 -15.40 14.13
CA LEU A 360 7.82 -15.35 14.85
C LEU A 360 7.39 -13.91 15.14
N ILE A 361 6.09 -13.71 15.34
CA ILE A 361 5.53 -12.44 15.79
C ILE A 361 6.08 -12.16 17.21
N PRO A 362 6.63 -10.96 17.49
CA PRO A 362 7.18 -10.64 18.80
C PRO A 362 6.16 -10.88 19.93
N GLY A 363 6.57 -11.66 20.94
CA GLY A 363 5.74 -11.96 22.10
C GLY A 363 4.72 -13.08 21.90
N THR A 364 4.68 -13.74 20.75
CA THR A 364 3.83 -14.92 20.51
C THR A 364 4.64 -16.05 19.86
N PRO A 365 4.21 -17.33 19.98
CA PRO A 365 4.85 -18.45 19.29
C PRO A 365 4.43 -18.55 17.81
N TYR A 366 3.74 -17.53 17.26
CA TYR A 366 3.11 -17.58 15.96
C TYR A 366 4.06 -17.15 14.83
N PRO A 367 4.21 -17.90 13.72
CA PRO A 367 5.02 -17.48 12.59
C PRO A 367 4.54 -16.17 11.96
N LEU A 368 5.46 -15.25 11.65
CA LEU A 368 5.12 -14.09 10.85
C LEU A 368 4.79 -14.55 9.43
N VAL A 369 3.61 -14.18 8.92
CA VAL A 369 3.11 -14.65 7.61
C VAL A 369 3.79 -13.93 6.45
N ILE A 370 3.98 -12.62 6.56
CA ILE A 370 4.53 -11.78 5.50
C ILE A 370 5.37 -10.67 6.12
N ARG A 371 6.45 -10.25 5.44
CA ARG A 371 7.30 -9.11 5.77
C ARG A 371 7.47 -8.22 4.55
N ARG A 372 7.44 -6.91 4.74
CA ARG A 372 7.65 -5.92 3.67
C ARG A 372 8.68 -4.89 4.09
N THR A 373 9.27 -4.21 3.12
CA THR A 373 10.13 -3.05 3.34
C THR A 373 9.68 -1.93 2.43
N ILE A 374 9.53 -0.72 2.96
CA ILE A 374 9.25 0.45 2.14
C ILE A 374 10.41 1.44 2.22
N ALA A 375 10.71 2.12 1.12
CA ALA A 375 11.60 3.27 1.13
C ALA A 375 10.80 4.52 0.73
N MET A 376 10.87 5.52 1.60
CA MET A 376 10.14 6.77 1.45
C MET A 376 11.07 7.95 1.71
N THR A 377 10.98 8.97 0.86
CA THR A 377 11.69 10.24 1.04
C THR A 377 10.66 11.35 1.25
N SER A 378 10.68 11.99 2.41
CA SER A 378 9.83 13.16 2.67
C SER A 378 10.31 14.36 1.85
N ASN A 379 9.38 15.05 1.21
CA ASN A 379 9.60 16.31 0.52
C ASN A 379 9.00 17.51 1.28
N ASP A 380 8.68 17.36 2.58
CA ASP A 380 8.12 18.45 3.38
C ASP A 380 8.98 19.72 3.31
N ALA A 381 10.29 19.59 3.49
CA ALA A 381 11.24 20.71 3.47
C ALA A 381 11.22 21.55 2.19
N ILE A 382 10.74 20.99 1.08
CA ILE A 382 10.61 21.68 -0.21
C ILE A 382 9.15 21.99 -0.60
N ASN A 383 8.17 21.56 0.20
CA ASN A 383 6.74 21.81 0.00
C ASN A 383 6.11 22.74 1.06
N GLY A 384 6.78 22.98 2.18
CA GLY A 384 6.22 23.69 3.31
C GLY A 384 7.19 24.63 4.01
N GLN A 385 6.63 25.56 4.79
CA GLN A 385 7.36 26.38 5.76
C GLN A 385 7.11 25.91 7.21
N THR A 386 6.17 24.98 7.39
CA THR A 386 5.83 24.35 8.66
C THR A 386 6.17 22.88 8.55
N ALA A 387 6.81 22.33 9.57
CA ALA A 387 7.12 20.91 9.61
C ALA A 387 5.84 20.07 9.45
N LYS A 388 5.84 19.23 8.43
CA LYS A 388 4.84 18.20 8.14
C LYS A 388 5.55 16.87 7.97
N ALA A 389 4.80 15.78 7.99
CA ALA A 389 5.36 14.46 7.74
C ALA A 389 5.48 14.16 6.24
N GLY A 390 4.79 14.91 5.37
CA GLY A 390 4.88 14.81 3.91
C GLY A 390 4.44 16.11 3.21
N PRO A 391 4.19 16.11 1.88
CA PRO A 391 4.15 14.95 0.97
C PRO A 391 5.53 14.36 0.71
N GLY A 392 5.58 13.19 0.08
CA GLY A 392 6.84 12.53 -0.24
C GLY A 392 6.75 11.55 -1.41
N ILE A 393 7.88 10.90 -1.68
CA ILE A 393 8.01 9.92 -2.75
C ILE A 393 8.29 8.52 -2.20
N ILE A 394 7.72 7.51 -2.84
CA ILE A 394 8.02 6.10 -2.62
C ILE A 394 9.06 5.69 -3.66
N GLU A 395 10.07 4.96 -3.22
CA GLU A 395 11.19 4.52 -4.07
C GLU A 395 11.51 3.04 -3.81
N GLY A 396 12.12 2.39 -4.81
CA GLY A 396 12.64 1.04 -4.70
C GLY A 396 14.12 1.03 -4.29
N PRO A 397 14.69 -0.16 -3.97
CA PRO A 397 14.04 -1.46 -4.01
C PRO A 397 13.22 -1.76 -2.75
N ILE A 398 12.02 -2.31 -2.96
CA ILE A 398 11.11 -2.86 -1.96
C ILE A 398 11.24 -4.38 -2.00
N ARG A 399 11.22 -5.01 -0.83
CA ARG A 399 11.17 -6.46 -0.69
C ARG A 399 9.83 -6.85 -0.07
N ILE A 400 9.13 -7.78 -0.74
CA ILE A 400 7.94 -8.44 -0.21
C ILE A 400 8.28 -9.91 0.01
N SER A 401 8.36 -10.31 1.27
CA SER A 401 8.75 -11.64 1.70
C SER A 401 7.56 -12.40 2.25
N PHE A 402 7.24 -13.55 1.67
CA PHE A 402 6.24 -14.48 2.22
C PHE A 402 6.93 -15.54 3.07
N SER A 403 6.31 -15.93 4.18
CA SER A 403 6.89 -16.92 5.08
C SER A 403 6.85 -18.32 4.50
N PHE A 404 8.01 -18.98 4.44
CA PHE A 404 8.07 -20.40 4.11
C PHE A 404 7.91 -21.32 5.33
N LEU A 405 7.68 -20.76 6.53
CA LEU A 405 7.51 -21.53 7.78
C LEU A 405 6.14 -22.20 7.84
N LEU A 406 5.21 -21.80 6.96
CA LEU A 406 3.83 -22.25 6.96
C LEU A 406 3.65 -23.51 6.11
N PRO A 407 2.90 -24.53 6.58
CA PRO A 407 2.29 -24.61 7.91
C PRO A 407 3.28 -25.04 9.01
N ALA A 408 3.04 -24.55 10.22
CA ALA A 408 3.72 -24.93 11.46
C ALA A 408 2.74 -25.56 12.46
N TYR A 409 3.26 -26.11 13.57
CA TYR A 409 2.48 -26.68 14.67
C TYR A 409 2.71 -25.88 15.96
N LEU A 410 1.64 -25.30 16.49
CA LEU A 410 1.62 -24.55 17.72
C LEU A 410 1.24 -25.48 18.88
N ASN A 411 2.13 -25.59 19.85
CA ASN A 411 1.88 -26.28 21.11
C ASN A 411 1.51 -25.23 22.17
N ASP A 412 0.27 -24.75 22.13
CA ASP A 412 -0.30 -23.76 23.05
C ASP A 412 -1.35 -24.34 24.00
N ASN A 413 -1.48 -25.68 23.99
CA ASN A 413 -2.40 -26.44 24.82
C ASN A 413 -1.74 -27.03 26.08
N PHE A 414 -2.54 -27.66 26.96
CA PHE A 414 -2.04 -28.31 28.17
C PHE A 414 -1.08 -29.47 27.92
N PHE A 415 -1.25 -30.18 26.80
CA PHE A 415 -0.34 -31.20 26.31
C PHE A 415 0.44 -30.63 25.12
N LEU A 416 1.76 -30.81 25.15
CA LEU A 416 2.70 -30.25 24.18
C LEU A 416 3.24 -31.38 23.31
N ASP A 417 2.35 -31.99 22.53
CA ASP A 417 2.67 -33.05 21.57
C ASP A 417 1.99 -32.80 20.22
N GLU A 418 2.47 -33.49 19.18
CA GLU A 418 1.97 -33.34 17.81
C GLU A 418 0.47 -33.61 17.68
N ALA A 419 -0.08 -34.54 18.46
CA ALA A 419 -1.49 -34.92 18.35
C ALA A 419 -2.43 -33.84 18.92
N THR A 420 -1.94 -33.01 19.84
CA THR A 420 -2.70 -31.90 20.43
C THR A 420 -2.28 -30.51 19.93
N ALA A 421 -1.29 -30.45 19.03
CA ALA A 421 -0.81 -29.20 18.47
C ALA A 421 -1.83 -28.60 17.49
N THR A 422 -2.01 -27.28 17.58
CA THR A 422 -2.83 -26.52 16.63
C THR A 422 -1.98 -26.22 15.39
N ARG A 423 -2.41 -26.69 14.22
CA ARG A 423 -1.74 -26.35 12.96
C ARG A 423 -2.03 -24.90 12.55
N THR A 424 -1.02 -24.16 12.10
CA THR A 424 -1.19 -22.83 11.50
C THR A 424 -1.79 -22.91 10.09
N GLU A 425 -1.94 -21.78 9.44
CA GLU A 425 -2.32 -21.75 8.03
C GLU A 425 -1.27 -22.35 7.11
N ALA A 426 -1.67 -22.66 5.87
CA ALA A 426 -0.76 -22.84 4.74
C ALA A 426 -1.03 -21.82 3.65
N TRP A 427 -0.01 -21.55 2.84
CA TRP A 427 -0.19 -20.83 1.59
C TRP A 427 -0.89 -21.68 0.54
N GLY A 428 -1.68 -21.04 -0.29
CA GLY A 428 -2.28 -21.67 -1.45
C GLY A 428 -2.81 -20.69 -2.48
N SER A 429 -3.47 -21.24 -3.48
CA SER A 429 -4.26 -20.47 -4.43
C SER A 429 -5.56 -21.17 -4.78
N PHE A 430 -6.61 -20.38 -4.87
CA PHE A 430 -7.96 -20.85 -5.11
C PHE A 430 -8.81 -19.73 -5.70
N ASP A 431 -10.00 -20.09 -6.17
CA ASP A 431 -10.96 -19.16 -6.73
C ASP A 431 -12.39 -19.53 -6.28
N GLY A 432 -13.38 -18.91 -6.90
CA GLY A 432 -14.79 -19.15 -6.61
C GLY A 432 -15.35 -20.42 -7.24
N THR A 433 -14.53 -21.25 -7.88
CA THR A 433 -14.96 -22.50 -8.52
C THR A 433 -14.90 -23.68 -7.54
N THR A 434 -15.36 -24.84 -7.99
CA THR A 434 -15.28 -26.11 -7.25
C THR A 434 -13.94 -26.83 -7.43
N ASN A 435 -12.99 -26.23 -8.16
CA ASN A 435 -11.66 -26.79 -8.35
C ASN A 435 -10.94 -26.91 -7.00
N ALA A 436 -10.09 -27.94 -6.89
CA ALA A 436 -9.29 -28.14 -5.69
C ALA A 436 -8.29 -26.98 -5.53
N PRO A 437 -8.18 -26.38 -4.32
CA PRO A 437 -7.11 -25.44 -4.02
C PRO A 437 -5.73 -26.02 -4.31
N VAL A 438 -4.83 -25.17 -4.80
CA VAL A 438 -3.39 -25.46 -4.88
C VAL A 438 -2.76 -25.07 -3.55
N ILE A 439 -1.82 -25.88 -3.05
CA ILE A 439 -1.14 -25.68 -1.77
C ILE A 439 0.36 -25.51 -2.02
N TYR A 440 0.99 -24.63 -1.24
CA TYR A 440 2.43 -24.40 -1.29
C TYR A 440 3.11 -24.85 0.02
N PRO A 441 4.35 -25.40 -0.06
CA PRO A 441 5.06 -25.74 -1.29
C PRO A 441 4.40 -26.94 -1.99
N ASN A 442 4.62 -27.10 -3.30
CA ASN A 442 3.97 -28.11 -4.15
C ASN A 442 4.22 -29.58 -3.74
N GLN A 443 4.98 -29.81 -2.66
CA GLN A 443 5.23 -31.10 -2.02
C GLN A 443 4.12 -31.52 -1.05
N ILE A 444 3.26 -30.59 -0.61
CA ILE A 444 2.11 -30.89 0.26
C ILE A 444 0.89 -31.10 -0.63
N SER A 445 0.36 -32.33 -0.68
CA SER A 445 -0.88 -32.59 -1.42
C SER A 445 -2.12 -32.17 -0.63
N ILE A 446 -3.19 -31.78 -1.34
CA ILE A 446 -4.47 -31.44 -0.69
C ILE A 446 -5.04 -32.60 0.13
N GLN A 447 -4.82 -33.84 -0.29
CA GLN A 447 -5.22 -35.02 0.48
C GLN A 447 -4.37 -35.21 1.74
N ALA A 448 -3.10 -34.79 1.74
CA ALA A 448 -2.30 -34.77 2.95
C ALA A 448 -2.82 -33.72 3.94
N LEU A 449 -3.22 -32.55 3.44
CA LEU A 449 -3.80 -31.52 4.27
C LEU A 449 -5.18 -31.90 4.82
N GLU A 450 -6.04 -32.50 4.00
CA GLU A 450 -7.34 -33.03 4.44
C GLU A 450 -7.19 -34.06 5.56
N ARG A 451 -6.21 -34.98 5.45
CA ARG A 451 -5.90 -35.94 6.52
C ARG A 451 -5.49 -35.26 7.83
N GLN A 452 -4.67 -34.21 7.74
CA GLN A 452 -4.20 -33.46 8.91
C GLN A 452 -5.32 -32.67 9.60
N VAL A 453 -6.20 -32.04 8.82
CA VAL A 453 -7.28 -31.19 9.35
C VAL A 453 -8.49 -32.01 9.79
N LEU A 454 -8.88 -33.03 9.01
CA LEU A 454 -10.13 -33.76 9.21
C LEU A 454 -9.96 -35.07 9.99
N GLY A 455 -8.73 -35.48 10.28
CA GLY A 455 -8.42 -36.70 11.04
C GLY A 455 -8.89 -37.99 10.34
N ARG A 456 -8.98 -37.99 9.01
CA ARG A 456 -9.43 -39.13 8.18
C ARG A 456 -8.53 -39.34 6.99
#